data_AF-A0A524D1N2-F1
#
_entry.id   AF-A0A524D1N2-F1
#
_cell.length_a   1.000
_cell.length_b   1.000
_cell.length_c   1.000
_cell.angle_alpha   90.00
_cell.angle_beta   90.00
_cell.angle_gamma   90.00
#
_symmetry.space_group_name_H-M   'P 1'
#
loop_
_entity.id
_entity.type
_entity.pdbx_description
1 polymer ?
#
loop_
_entity_poly.entity_id
_entity_poly.type
_entity_poly.pdbx_seq_one_letter_code
_entity_poly.pdbx_strand_id
1 'polypeptide(L)'
;MGFLSGKKKVDTEQGMLEIKGTMNALTLRIRRLENRMAEEQKAAKEAMARGERSIARSHLSIVVDLENRKSRYQQQFLTLETALLNIEEAKDQTEVLRAFSIANEALTEARKQLSQVEIQMQLDRLSESFDHISEAGELLSEDLTSTGSTIEDDERIERQLDSMEAEILLEKEGVLPPLEVKEGEVKTSAEKDEEEKRIDELLADLEREAKEERAREAQS
;
A
#
# COMPACT_ATOMS: atom_id res chain seq x y z
N MET A 1 -24.93 -4.18 39.37
CA MET A 1 -25.04 -5.19 38.29
C MET A 1 -23.90 -4.94 37.33
N GLY A 2 -22.93 -5.87 37.28
CA GLY A 2 -21.71 -5.73 36.50
C GLY A 2 -21.92 -6.07 35.03
N PHE A 3 -21.54 -5.16 34.15
CA PHE A 3 -21.31 -5.46 32.73
C PHE A 3 -19.87 -5.93 32.57
N LEU A 4 -19.67 -7.24 32.68
CA LEU A 4 -18.47 -7.90 32.19
C LEU A 4 -18.56 -7.90 30.66
N SER A 5 -17.93 -6.90 30.04
CA SER A 5 -17.62 -6.88 28.62
C SER A 5 -16.78 -8.12 28.29
N GLY A 6 -17.43 -9.14 27.74
CA GLY A 6 -16.76 -10.27 27.12
C GLY A 6 -16.01 -9.78 25.90
N LYS A 7 -14.70 -9.50 26.05
CA LYS A 7 -13.80 -9.26 24.92
C LYS A 7 -13.77 -10.54 24.09
N LYS A 8 -14.58 -10.58 23.02
CA LYS A 8 -14.43 -11.56 21.93
C LYS A 8 -12.96 -11.46 21.49
N LYS A 9 -12.21 -12.56 21.54
CA LYS A 9 -10.84 -12.57 21.00
C LYS A 9 -10.95 -12.12 19.55
N VAL A 10 -10.39 -10.96 19.23
CA VAL A 10 -10.25 -10.51 17.85
C VAL A 10 -9.29 -11.48 17.20
N ASP A 11 -9.75 -12.16 16.16
CA ASP A 11 -8.89 -13.03 15.36
C ASP A 11 -7.99 -12.12 14.51
N THR A 12 -6.75 -11.97 14.96
CA THR A 12 -5.74 -11.15 14.29
C THR A 12 -5.43 -11.66 12.90
N GLU A 13 -5.54 -12.97 12.65
CA GLU A 13 -5.27 -13.56 11.33
C GLU A 13 -6.41 -13.26 10.36
N GLN A 14 -7.66 -13.35 10.83
CA GLN A 14 -8.83 -12.92 10.07
C GLN A 14 -8.74 -11.42 9.72
N GLY A 15 -8.36 -10.57 10.68
CA GLY A 15 -8.17 -9.14 10.44
C GLY A 15 -7.09 -8.84 9.40
N MET A 16 -5.96 -9.54 9.44
CA MET A 16 -4.91 -9.41 8.42
C MET A 16 -5.38 -9.85 7.02
N LEU A 17 -6.17 -10.91 6.93
CA LEU A 17 -6.75 -11.38 5.65
C LEU A 17 -7.73 -10.36 5.05
N GLU A 18 -8.60 -9.76 5.87
CA GLU A 18 -9.52 -8.71 5.43
C GLU A 18 -8.79 -7.47 4.90
N ILE A 19 -7.71 -7.06 5.58
CA ILE A 19 -6.85 -5.96 5.13
C ILE A 19 -6.23 -6.30 3.77
N LYS A 20 -5.65 -7.49 3.61
CA LYS A 20 -5.06 -7.96 2.34
C LYS A 20 -6.10 -8.02 1.21
N GLY A 21 -7.31 -8.52 1.49
CA GLY A 21 -8.42 -8.53 0.52
C GLY A 21 -8.82 -7.12 0.07
N THR A 22 -8.90 -6.18 1.01
CA THR A 22 -9.20 -4.78 0.71
C THR A 22 -8.10 -4.11 -0.12
N MET A 23 -6.83 -4.39 0.18
CA MET A 23 -5.67 -3.93 -0.60
C MET A 23 -5.73 -4.44 -2.05
N ASN A 24 -6.08 -5.70 -2.27
CA ASN A 24 -6.25 -6.26 -3.61
C ASN A 24 -7.37 -5.55 -4.39
N ALA A 25 -8.50 -5.27 -3.74
CA ALA A 25 -9.59 -4.53 -4.35
C ALA A 25 -9.19 -3.09 -4.72
N LEU A 26 -8.42 -2.41 -3.87
CA LEU A 26 -7.87 -1.07 -4.16
C LEU A 26 -6.92 -1.11 -5.35
N THR A 27 -6.03 -2.11 -5.44
CA THR A 27 -5.13 -2.30 -6.58
C THR A 27 -5.88 -2.43 -7.90
N LEU A 28 -6.96 -3.22 -7.94
CA LEU A 28 -7.79 -3.35 -9.14
C LEU A 28 -8.48 -2.03 -9.52
N ARG A 29 -8.98 -1.28 -8.53
CA ARG A 29 -9.59 0.03 -8.76
C ARG A 29 -8.58 1.05 -9.30
N ILE A 30 -7.35 1.05 -8.79
CA ILE A 30 -6.26 1.90 -9.27
C ILE A 30 -5.97 1.60 -10.74
N ARG A 31 -5.82 0.32 -11.12
CA ARG A 31 -5.59 -0.08 -12.51
C ARG A 31 -6.71 0.36 -13.45
N ARG A 32 -7.98 0.24 -13.02
CA ARG A 32 -9.13 0.72 -13.81
C ARG A 32 -9.09 2.23 -14.03
N LEU A 33 -8.71 3.01 -13.01
CA LEU A 33 -8.54 4.45 -13.16
C LEU A 33 -7.41 4.78 -14.14
N GLU A 34 -6.29 4.06 -14.09
CA GLU A 34 -5.17 4.25 -15.03
C GLU A 34 -5.56 3.99 -16.48
N ASN A 35 -6.28 2.89 -16.75
CA ASN A 35 -6.77 2.59 -18.09
C ASN A 35 -7.69 3.70 -18.61
N ARG A 36 -8.65 4.14 -17.78
CA ARG A 36 -9.58 5.20 -18.15
C ARG A 36 -8.88 6.54 -18.34
N MET A 37 -7.87 6.86 -17.54
CA MET A 37 -7.05 8.06 -17.75
C MET A 37 -6.35 8.01 -19.12
N ALA A 38 -5.79 6.87 -19.50
CA ALA A 38 -5.12 6.72 -20.80
C ALA A 38 -6.10 6.92 -21.97
N GLU A 39 -7.33 6.43 -21.84
CA GLU A 39 -8.40 6.64 -22.83
C GLU A 39 -8.80 8.11 -22.95
N GLU A 40 -9.02 8.80 -21.83
CA GLU A 40 -9.38 10.22 -21.81
C GLU A 40 -8.22 11.11 -22.32
N GLN A 41 -6.96 10.76 -22.01
CA GLN A 41 -5.79 11.43 -22.58
C GLN A 41 -5.73 11.25 -24.10
N LYS A 42 -6.01 10.05 -24.61
CA LYS A 42 -6.08 9.81 -26.05
C LYS A 42 -7.20 10.62 -26.71
N ALA A 43 -8.39 10.64 -26.12
CA ALA A 43 -9.52 11.43 -26.61
C ALA A 43 -9.22 12.94 -26.60
N ALA A 44 -8.51 13.44 -25.57
CA ALA A 44 -8.05 14.81 -25.51
C ALA A 44 -7.08 15.16 -26.66
N LYS A 45 -6.10 14.27 -26.93
CA LYS A 45 -5.16 14.44 -28.05
C LYS A 45 -5.89 14.48 -29.40
N GLU A 46 -6.85 13.59 -29.61
CA GLU A 46 -7.67 13.57 -30.83
C GLU A 46 -8.51 14.86 -31.00
N ALA A 47 -9.11 15.37 -29.92
CA ALA A 47 -9.85 16.63 -29.93
C ALA A 47 -8.94 17.84 -30.23
N MET A 48 -7.72 17.86 -29.67
CA MET A 48 -6.72 18.89 -29.99
C MET A 48 -6.31 18.86 -31.47
N ALA A 49 -6.10 17.67 -32.03
CA ALA A 49 -5.76 17.51 -33.45
C ALA A 49 -6.85 18.07 -34.38
N ARG A 50 -8.13 17.99 -33.96
CA ARG A 50 -9.28 18.59 -34.67
C ARG A 50 -9.46 20.10 -34.42
N GLY A 51 -8.65 20.71 -33.56
CA GLY A 51 -8.78 22.11 -33.16
C GLY A 51 -9.88 22.38 -32.13
N GLU A 52 -10.44 21.33 -31.52
CA GLU A 52 -11.55 21.40 -30.58
C GLU A 52 -11.03 21.60 -29.13
N ARG A 53 -10.36 22.74 -28.88
CA ARG A 53 -9.68 23.01 -27.59
C ARG A 53 -10.62 22.89 -26.38
N SER A 54 -11.89 23.28 -26.51
CA SER A 54 -12.88 23.16 -25.43
C SER A 54 -13.20 21.70 -25.07
N ILE A 55 -13.20 20.80 -26.05
CA ILE A 55 -13.50 19.38 -25.84
C ILE A 55 -12.28 18.68 -25.25
N ALA A 56 -11.09 18.98 -25.76
CA ALA A 56 -9.84 18.52 -25.18
C ALA A 56 -9.69 18.92 -23.69
N ARG A 57 -10.04 20.17 -23.36
CA ARG A 57 -10.06 20.65 -21.97
C ARG A 57 -11.02 19.84 -21.09
N SER A 58 -12.18 19.46 -21.62
CA SER A 58 -13.14 18.63 -20.88
C SER A 58 -12.56 17.24 -20.58
N HIS A 59 -11.93 16.59 -21.56
CA HIS A 59 -11.29 15.28 -21.35
C HIS A 59 -10.14 15.38 -20.34
N LEU A 60 -9.29 16.40 -20.42
CA LEU A 60 -8.20 16.60 -19.45
C LEU A 60 -8.71 16.91 -18.04
N SER A 61 -9.83 17.63 -17.91
CA SER A 61 -10.48 17.82 -16.60
C SER A 61 -10.92 16.48 -15.99
N ILE A 62 -11.42 15.55 -16.81
CA ILE A 62 -11.77 14.19 -16.36
C ILE A 62 -10.51 13.43 -15.93
N VAL A 63 -9.40 13.55 -16.66
CA VAL A 63 -8.11 12.94 -16.28
C VAL A 63 -7.67 13.42 -14.90
N VAL A 64 -7.70 14.72 -14.63
CA VAL A 64 -7.34 15.29 -13.32
C VAL A 64 -8.24 14.73 -12.20
N ASP A 65 -9.54 14.63 -12.45
CA ASP A 65 -10.47 14.03 -11.47
C ASP A 65 -10.16 12.55 -11.20
N LEU A 66 -9.78 11.79 -12.23
CA LEU A 66 -9.37 10.40 -12.12
C LEU A 66 -8.03 10.25 -11.39
N GLU A 67 -7.07 11.15 -11.63
CA GLU A 67 -5.79 11.23 -10.91
C GLU A 67 -6.00 11.50 -9.42
N ASN A 68 -6.86 12.45 -9.09
CA ASN A 68 -7.22 12.76 -7.71
C ASN A 68 -7.88 11.55 -7.01
N ARG A 69 -8.73 10.80 -7.72
CA ARG A 69 -9.32 9.55 -7.20
C ARG A 69 -8.26 8.47 -7.01
N LYS A 70 -7.36 8.31 -7.97
CA LYS A 70 -6.25 7.35 -7.92
C LYS A 70 -5.35 7.63 -6.72
N SER A 71 -4.94 8.89 -6.53
CA SER A 71 -4.12 9.34 -5.41
C SER A 71 -4.78 9.00 -4.07
N ARG A 72 -6.10 9.25 -3.91
CA ARG A 72 -6.83 8.84 -2.70
C ARG A 72 -6.81 7.34 -2.46
N TYR A 73 -7.00 6.51 -3.49
CA TYR A 73 -6.93 5.05 -3.33
C TYR A 73 -5.51 4.56 -3.03
N GLN A 74 -4.48 5.20 -3.58
CA GLN A 74 -3.09 4.91 -3.23
C GLN A 74 -2.77 5.25 -1.77
N GLN A 75 -3.24 6.40 -1.28
CA GLN A 75 -3.09 6.77 0.13
C GLN A 75 -3.82 5.79 1.07
N GLN A 76 -5.02 5.37 0.70
CA GLN A 76 -5.76 4.33 1.45
C GLN A 76 -5.02 3.01 1.46
N PHE A 77 -4.44 2.60 0.32
CA PHE A 77 -3.62 1.40 0.22
C PHE A 77 -2.41 1.48 1.17
N LEU A 78 -1.64 2.58 1.13
CA LEU A 78 -0.47 2.77 2.00
C LEU A 78 -0.84 2.78 3.48
N THR A 79 -2.00 3.34 3.83
CA THR A 79 -2.51 3.34 5.20
C THR A 79 -2.81 1.91 5.67
N LEU A 80 -3.46 1.11 4.82
CA LEU A 80 -3.75 -0.30 5.11
C LEU A 80 -2.49 -1.16 5.19
N GLU A 81 -1.51 -0.89 4.32
CA GLU A 81 -0.19 -1.55 4.34
C GLU A 81 0.56 -1.24 5.64
N THR A 82 0.58 0.03 6.06
CA THR A 82 1.19 0.44 7.33
C THR A 82 0.48 -0.22 8.51
N ALA A 83 -0.86 -0.27 8.48
CA ALA A 83 -1.63 -0.94 9.52
C ALA A 83 -1.32 -2.45 9.57
N LEU A 84 -1.18 -3.10 8.42
CA LEU A 84 -0.81 -4.51 8.32
C LEU A 84 0.57 -4.76 8.94
N LEU A 85 1.57 -3.96 8.60
CA LEU A 85 2.92 -4.06 9.17
C LEU A 85 2.91 -3.89 10.70
N ASN A 86 2.15 -2.93 11.22
CA ASN A 86 2.03 -2.72 12.67
C ASN A 86 1.35 -3.90 13.37
N ILE A 87 0.38 -4.56 12.72
CA ILE A 87 -0.27 -5.77 13.27
C ILE A 87 0.71 -6.95 13.28
N GLU A 88 1.49 -7.11 12.20
CA GLU A 88 2.53 -8.14 12.10
C GLU A 88 3.60 -7.92 13.18
N GLU A 89 4.09 -6.68 13.36
CA GLU A 89 5.04 -6.34 14.42
C GLU A 89 4.45 -6.59 15.82
N ALA A 90 3.20 -6.21 16.07
CA ALA A 90 2.55 -6.46 17.35
C ALA A 90 2.40 -7.97 17.65
N LYS A 91 2.19 -8.80 16.61
CA LYS A 91 2.18 -10.26 16.74
C LYS A 91 3.56 -10.76 17.16
N ASP A 92 4.61 -10.32 16.48
CA ASP A 92 6.00 -10.69 16.79
C ASP A 92 6.39 -10.26 18.21
N GLN A 93 6.06 -9.03 18.62
CA GLN A 93 6.30 -8.54 19.98
C GLN A 93 5.54 -9.37 21.03
N THR A 94 4.32 -9.81 20.73
CA THR A 94 3.55 -10.69 21.62
C THR A 94 4.23 -12.07 21.77
N GLU A 95 4.79 -12.61 20.69
CA GLU A 95 5.56 -13.85 20.72
C GLU A 95 6.85 -13.70 21.53
N VAL A 96 7.56 -12.57 21.36
CA VAL A 96 8.75 -12.23 22.16
C VAL A 96 8.40 -12.13 23.66
N LEU A 97 7.32 -11.43 24.02
CA LEU A 97 6.86 -11.35 25.41
C LEU A 97 6.52 -12.73 25.99
N ARG A 98 5.90 -13.60 25.18
CA ARG A 98 5.62 -14.97 25.58
C ARG A 98 6.90 -15.76 25.84
N ALA A 99 7.91 -15.61 24.99
CA ALA A 99 9.23 -16.23 25.18
C ALA A 99 9.91 -15.71 26.45
N PHE A 100 9.86 -14.40 26.73
CA PHE A 100 10.37 -13.82 27.97
C PHE A 100 9.64 -14.35 29.20
N SER A 101 8.31 -14.54 29.14
CA SER A 101 7.56 -15.13 30.25
C SER A 101 8.04 -16.55 30.56
N ILE A 102 8.22 -17.38 29.52
CA ILE A 102 8.74 -18.75 29.65
C ILE A 102 10.16 -18.74 30.22
N ALA A 103 11.03 -17.85 29.73
CA ALA A 103 12.39 -17.70 30.24
C ALA A 103 12.42 -17.28 31.71
N ASN A 104 11.56 -16.34 32.12
CA ASN A 104 11.46 -15.90 33.51
C ASN A 104 10.92 -16.98 34.45
N GLU A 105 9.96 -17.79 33.99
CA GLU A 105 9.48 -18.96 34.73
C GLU A 105 10.62 -19.97 34.92
N ALA A 106 11.36 -20.30 33.86
CA ALA A 106 12.52 -21.18 33.91
C ALA A 106 13.64 -20.65 34.81
N LEU A 107 13.95 -19.35 34.74
CA LEU A 107 14.92 -18.70 35.63
C LEU A 107 14.46 -18.69 37.09
N THR A 108 13.16 -18.51 37.34
CA THR A 108 12.58 -18.58 38.68
C THR A 108 12.70 -19.99 39.26
N GLU A 109 12.49 -21.03 38.45
CA GLU A 109 12.72 -22.42 38.84
C GLU A 109 14.21 -22.72 39.06
N ALA A 110 15.09 -22.28 38.16
CA ALA A 110 16.54 -22.45 38.31
C ALA A 110 17.07 -21.73 39.56
N ARG A 111 16.56 -20.53 39.87
CA ARG A 111 16.89 -19.78 41.09
C ARG A 111 16.43 -20.48 42.36
N LYS A 112 15.33 -21.25 42.33
CA LYS A 112 14.96 -22.11 43.47
C LYS A 112 15.97 -23.25 43.70
N GLN A 113 16.77 -23.59 42.69
CA GLN A 113 17.81 -24.62 42.75
C GLN A 113 19.21 -24.05 43.04
N LEU A 114 19.45 -22.76 42.75
CA LEU A 114 20.73 -22.08 42.95
C LEU A 114 20.76 -21.30 44.27
N SER A 115 21.58 -21.75 45.23
CA SER A 115 21.71 -21.13 46.55
C SER A 115 22.34 -19.72 46.46
N GLN A 116 21.86 -18.81 47.32
CA GLN A 116 22.06 -17.36 47.29
C GLN A 116 23.52 -16.85 47.29
N VAL A 117 24.50 -17.71 47.56
CA VAL A 117 25.93 -17.35 47.71
C VAL A 117 26.67 -17.24 46.36
N GLU A 118 26.32 -18.04 45.35
CA GLU A 118 26.99 -18.02 44.04
C GLU A 118 26.56 -16.82 43.17
N ILE A 119 25.38 -16.26 43.46
CA ILE A 119 24.81 -15.11 42.74
C ILE A 119 25.57 -13.82 43.06
N GLN A 120 26.05 -13.66 44.30
CA GLN A 120 26.77 -12.45 44.73
C GLN A 120 28.07 -12.25 43.92
N MET A 121 28.80 -13.34 43.64
CA MET A 121 30.04 -13.29 42.86
C MET A 121 29.85 -13.02 41.36
N GLN A 122 28.69 -13.36 40.80
CA GLN A 122 28.38 -13.11 39.39
C GLN A 122 27.86 -11.69 39.16
N LEU A 123 27.18 -11.10 40.15
CA LEU A 123 26.70 -9.71 40.09
C LEU A 123 27.83 -8.68 40.08
N ASP A 124 28.93 -8.95 40.79
CA ASP A 124 30.12 -8.08 40.78
C ASP A 124 30.81 -8.06 39.40
N ARG A 125 30.81 -9.19 38.67
CA ARG A 125 31.36 -9.28 37.30
C ARG A 125 30.46 -8.67 36.24
N LEU A 126 29.14 -8.63 36.49
CA LEU A 126 28.17 -8.11 35.54
C LEU A 126 28.14 -6.57 35.54
N SER A 127 28.34 -5.92 36.70
CA SER A 127 28.42 -4.45 36.77
C SER A 127 29.58 -3.89 35.95
N GLU A 128 30.73 -4.57 35.97
CA GLU A 128 31.92 -4.19 35.20
C GLU A 128 31.69 -4.28 33.68
N SER A 129 30.79 -5.16 33.22
CA SER A 129 30.43 -5.29 31.80
C SER A 129 29.38 -4.28 31.30
N PHE A 130 28.56 -3.71 32.20
CA PHE A 130 27.55 -2.71 31.81
C PHE A 130 28.14 -1.32 31.57
N ASP A 131 29.20 -0.95 32.31
CA ASP A 131 29.90 0.32 32.11
C ASP A 131 30.51 0.43 30.69
N HIS A 132 30.95 -0.69 30.11
CA HIS A 132 31.49 -0.76 28.74
C HIS A 132 30.42 -0.69 27.63
N ILE A 133 29.17 -1.03 27.94
CA ILE A 133 28.08 -1.06 26.95
C ILE A 133 27.42 0.32 26.83
N SER A 134 27.35 1.09 27.93
CA SER A 134 26.83 2.47 27.91
C SER A 134 27.71 3.42 27.07
N GLU A 135 29.02 3.18 26.97
CA GLU A 135 29.93 3.92 26.08
C GLU A 135 29.65 3.68 24.58
N ALA A 136 29.11 2.51 24.22
CA ALA A 136 28.82 2.14 22.83
C ALA A 136 27.43 2.59 22.35
N GLY A 137 26.48 2.79 23.27
CA GLY A 137 25.11 3.24 22.96
C GLY A 137 24.99 4.73 22.65
N GLU A 138 25.95 5.55 23.11
CA GLU A 138 25.99 6.99 22.86
C GLU A 138 26.44 7.33 21.42
N LEU A 139 27.11 6.39 20.72
CA LEU A 139 27.60 6.55 19.35
C LEU A 139 26.55 6.24 18.25
N LEU A 140 25.41 5.66 18.61
CA LEU A 140 24.44 5.11 17.65
C LEU A 140 23.12 5.91 17.56
N SER A 141 22.98 7.00 18.31
CA SER A 141 21.73 7.75 18.45
C SER A 141 21.70 9.10 17.71
N GLU A 142 22.74 9.42 16.93
CA GLU A 142 22.80 10.67 16.17
C GLU A 142 22.28 10.48 14.72
N ASP A 143 20.97 10.75 14.62
CA ASP A 143 20.31 11.48 13.52
C ASP A 143 19.82 10.72 12.26
N LEU A 144 18.53 10.93 11.94
CA LEU A 144 18.03 11.57 10.70
C LEU A 144 16.54 11.23 10.46
N THR A 145 15.71 12.27 10.61
CA THR A 145 14.29 12.31 10.24
C THR A 145 14.10 13.15 8.96
N SER A 146 12.86 13.26 8.48
CA SER A 146 12.31 14.34 7.60
C SER A 146 12.40 14.05 6.09
N THR A 147 11.41 14.29 5.20
CA THR A 147 10.08 14.93 5.19
C THR A 147 9.46 14.76 3.79
N GLY A 148 8.13 14.78 3.67
CA GLY A 148 7.40 14.90 2.38
C GLY A 148 7.02 16.35 2.03
N SER A 149 6.24 16.56 0.95
CA SER A 149 5.15 17.57 0.84
C SER A 149 4.38 17.47 -0.49
N THR A 150 3.21 18.11 -0.55
CA THR A 150 2.09 17.92 -1.49
C THR A 150 1.68 19.20 -2.23
N ILE A 151 2.62 20.07 -2.62
CA ILE A 151 2.34 21.39 -3.26
C ILE A 151 2.58 21.38 -4.78
N GLU A 152 3.10 20.30 -5.35
CA GLU A 152 3.60 20.23 -6.74
C GLU A 152 2.53 19.92 -7.81
N ASP A 153 1.31 19.58 -7.40
CA ASP A 153 0.34 18.95 -8.30
C ASP A 153 -0.38 19.94 -9.25
N ASP A 154 -0.58 21.20 -8.87
CA ASP A 154 -1.33 22.16 -9.70
C ASP A 154 -0.50 22.80 -10.83
N GLU A 155 0.77 23.15 -10.56
CA GLU A 155 1.69 23.65 -11.59
C GLU A 155 2.08 22.58 -12.62
N ARG A 156 1.95 21.30 -12.25
CA ARG A 156 2.23 20.16 -13.12
C ARG A 156 1.21 20.06 -14.24
N ILE A 157 -0.06 20.41 -13.97
CA ILE A 157 -1.15 20.34 -14.94
C ILE A 157 -0.96 21.39 -16.06
N GLU A 158 -0.58 22.62 -15.71
CA GLU A 158 -0.33 23.68 -16.71
C GLU A 158 0.88 23.35 -17.60
N ARG A 159 1.97 22.81 -17.01
CA ARG A 159 3.14 22.36 -17.77
C ARG A 159 2.85 21.22 -18.73
N GLN A 160 1.96 20.29 -18.36
CA GLN A 160 1.57 19.19 -19.25
C GLN A 160 0.78 19.68 -20.46
N LEU A 161 -0.08 20.68 -20.29
CA LEU A 161 -0.84 21.29 -21.39
C LEU A 161 0.08 21.94 -22.43
N ASP A 162 1.06 22.72 -21.98
CA ASP A 162 2.03 23.38 -22.86
C ASP A 162 2.90 22.36 -23.60
N SER A 163 3.31 21.28 -22.93
CA SER A 163 4.07 20.18 -23.54
C SER A 163 3.30 19.48 -24.66
N MET A 164 2.00 19.21 -24.45
CA MET A 164 1.17 18.55 -25.47
C MET A 164 0.90 19.46 -26.67
N GLU A 165 0.73 20.77 -26.46
CA GLU A 165 0.54 21.73 -27.56
C GLU A 165 1.80 21.80 -28.44
N ALA A 166 2.99 21.73 -27.84
CA ALA A 166 4.25 21.65 -28.57
C ALA A 166 4.42 20.34 -29.35
N GLU A 167 4.08 19.18 -28.77
CA GLU A 167 4.12 17.87 -29.45
C GLU A 167 3.24 17.86 -30.71
N ILE A 168 2.01 18.38 -30.60
CA ILE A 168 1.05 18.37 -31.70
C ILE A 168 1.50 19.33 -32.83
N LEU A 169 2.08 20.49 -32.49
CA LEU A 169 2.64 21.40 -33.48
C LEU A 169 3.83 20.77 -34.22
N LEU A 170 4.71 20.06 -33.51
CA LEU A 170 5.85 19.34 -34.09
C LEU A 170 5.42 18.17 -34.99
N GLU A 171 4.37 17.43 -34.62
CA GLU A 171 3.78 16.38 -35.45
C GLU A 171 3.15 16.98 -36.72
N LYS A 172 2.47 18.13 -36.60
CA LYS A 172 1.78 18.80 -37.71
C LYS A 172 2.74 19.47 -38.71
N GLU A 173 3.93 19.89 -38.25
CA GLU A 173 5.00 20.43 -39.11
C GLU A 173 5.89 19.34 -39.76
N GLY A 174 5.68 18.06 -39.42
CA GLY A 174 6.34 16.94 -40.11
C GLY A 174 7.86 16.85 -39.89
N VAL A 175 8.37 17.34 -38.76
CA VAL A 175 9.82 17.43 -38.48
C VAL A 175 10.37 16.23 -37.69
N LEU A 176 9.52 15.29 -37.27
CA LEU A 176 9.99 14.07 -36.61
C LEU A 176 10.26 12.95 -37.64
N PRO A 177 11.47 12.37 -37.69
CA PRO A 177 11.72 11.17 -38.47
C PRO A 177 10.76 10.08 -37.98
N PRO A 178 10.14 9.29 -38.88
CA PRO A 178 9.20 8.26 -38.48
C PRO A 178 9.91 7.32 -37.50
N LEU A 179 9.41 7.25 -36.26
CA LEU A 179 9.80 6.19 -35.37
C LEU A 179 9.35 4.89 -36.04
N GLU A 180 10.32 4.07 -36.42
CA GLU A 180 10.08 2.68 -36.78
C GLU A 180 9.38 2.02 -35.60
N VAL A 181 8.04 1.96 -35.69
CA VAL A 181 7.22 1.17 -34.80
C VAL A 181 7.64 -0.26 -35.07
N LYS A 182 8.44 -0.83 -34.16
CA LYS A 182 8.47 -2.29 -34.01
C LYS A 182 7.03 -2.69 -33.73
N GLU A 183 6.42 -3.37 -34.69
CA GLU A 183 5.10 -3.98 -34.60
C GLU A 183 5.02 -4.82 -33.31
N GLY A 184 4.47 -4.21 -32.26
CA GLY A 184 3.89 -4.90 -31.13
C GLY A 184 2.39 -4.89 -31.34
N GLU A 185 1.81 -6.08 -31.46
CA GLU A 185 0.40 -6.35 -31.75
C GLU A 185 -0.55 -5.33 -31.08
N VAL A 186 -1.19 -4.53 -31.92
CA VAL A 186 -2.34 -3.73 -31.53
C VAL A 186 -3.49 -4.72 -31.31
N LYS A 187 -3.69 -5.16 -30.07
CA LYS A 187 -4.89 -5.90 -29.67
C LYS A 187 -6.12 -5.09 -30.06
N THR A 188 -6.99 -5.69 -30.86
CA THR A 188 -8.16 -5.03 -31.44
C THR A 188 -9.19 -4.69 -30.35
N SER A 189 -10.06 -3.70 -30.61
CA SER A 189 -11.09 -3.26 -29.65
C SER A 189 -12.02 -4.39 -29.17
N ALA A 190 -12.17 -5.45 -29.97
CA ALA A 190 -12.94 -6.64 -29.61
C ALA A 190 -12.26 -7.49 -28.52
N GLU A 191 -10.93 -7.55 -28.48
CA GLU A 191 -10.20 -8.32 -27.46
C GLU A 191 -10.20 -7.59 -26.10
N LYS A 192 -10.22 -6.25 -26.11
CA LYS A 192 -10.36 -5.45 -24.88
C LYS A 192 -11.74 -5.62 -24.24
N ASP A 193 -12.80 -5.63 -25.04
CA ASP A 193 -14.17 -5.88 -24.56
C ASP A 193 -14.34 -7.30 -24.00
N GLU A 194 -13.64 -8.29 -24.56
CA GLU A 194 -13.63 -9.67 -24.01
C GLU A 194 -12.82 -9.78 -22.71
N GLU A 195 -11.69 -9.06 -22.60
CA GLU A 195 -10.90 -9.00 -21.36
C GLU A 195 -11.68 -8.31 -20.22
N GLU A 196 -12.40 -7.22 -20.51
CA GLU A 196 -13.25 -6.56 -19.51
C GLU A 196 -14.39 -7.45 -19.02
N LYS A 197 -15.07 -8.17 -19.93
CA LYS A 197 -16.12 -9.13 -19.55
C LYS A 197 -15.61 -10.26 -18.67
N ARG A 198 -14.41 -10.79 -18.94
CA ARG A 198 -13.77 -11.80 -18.09
C ARG A 198 -13.43 -11.28 -16.70
N ILE A 199 -13.00 -10.02 -16.61
CA ILE A 199 -12.69 -9.39 -15.33
C ILE A 199 -13.99 -9.18 -14.52
N ASP A 200 -15.08 -8.80 -15.17
CA ASP A 200 -16.36 -8.60 -14.50
C ASP A 200 -17.02 -9.93 -14.06
N GLU A 201 -16.86 -11.02 -14.83
CA GLU A 201 -17.26 -12.37 -14.40
C GLU A 201 -16.47 -12.85 -13.18
N LEU A 202 -15.14 -12.68 -13.18
CA LEU A 202 -14.30 -13.05 -12.04
C LEU A 202 -14.65 -12.27 -10.76
N LEU A 203 -15.06 -11.00 -10.89
CA LEU A 203 -15.52 -10.20 -9.77
C LEU A 203 -16.88 -10.65 -9.23
N ALA A 204 -17.80 -11.00 -10.12
CA ALA A 204 -19.11 -11.50 -9.73
C ALA A 204 -19.01 -12.85 -8.99
N ASP A 205 -18.06 -13.70 -9.37
CA ASP A 205 -17.81 -14.97 -8.69
C ASP A 205 -17.12 -14.77 -7.33
N LEU A 206 -16.11 -13.88 -7.23
CA LEU A 206 -15.48 -13.53 -5.95
C LEU A 206 -16.45 -12.89 -4.95
N GLU A 207 -17.36 -12.01 -5.41
CA GLU A 207 -18.40 -11.43 -4.53
C GLU A 207 -19.42 -12.48 -4.07
N ARG A 208 -19.69 -13.50 -4.89
CA ARG A 208 -20.61 -14.59 -4.55
C ARG A 208 -19.96 -15.52 -3.53
N GLU A 209 -18.70 -15.88 -3.73
CA GLU A 209 -17.91 -16.69 -2.80
C GLU A 209 -17.77 -16.00 -1.44
N ALA A 210 -17.42 -14.71 -1.41
CA ALA A 210 -17.33 -13.93 -0.17
C ALA A 210 -18.67 -13.78 0.57
N LYS A 211 -19.80 -13.81 -0.15
CA LYS A 211 -21.15 -13.83 0.48
C LYS A 211 -21.52 -15.19 1.02
N GLU A 212 -21.17 -16.27 0.33
CA GLU A 212 -21.40 -17.64 0.79
C GLU A 212 -20.55 -17.98 2.03
N GLU A 213 -19.31 -17.51 2.08
CA GLU A 213 -18.45 -17.65 3.26
C GLU A 213 -19.03 -16.92 4.47
N ARG A 214 -19.46 -15.66 4.30
CA ARG A 214 -20.15 -14.89 5.35
C ARG A 214 -21.45 -15.54 5.83
N ALA A 215 -22.17 -16.22 4.95
CA ALA A 215 -23.41 -16.92 5.30
C ALA A 215 -23.15 -18.23 6.05
N ARG A 216 -22.07 -18.97 5.71
CA ARG A 216 -21.65 -20.18 6.43
C ARG A 216 -21.13 -19.85 7.83
N GLU A 217 -20.38 -18.76 7.97
CA GLU A 217 -19.89 -18.30 9.27
C GLU A 217 -21.00 -17.76 10.18
N ALA A 218 -22.10 -17.25 9.61
CA ALA A 218 -23.26 -16.79 10.38
C ALA A 218 -24.20 -17.91 10.88
N GLN A 219 -24.02 -19.15 10.38
CA GLN A 219 -24.79 -20.33 10.80
C GLN A 219 -23.99 -21.30 11.68
N SER A 220 -22.70 -21.02 11.91
CA SER A 220 -21.82 -21.72 12.86
C SER A 220 -21.77 -21.00 14.21
#